data_AF-A0A6I4RQB9-F1
#
_entry.id   AF-A0A6I4RQB9-F1
#
_cell.length_a   1.000
_cell.length_b   1.000
_cell.length_c   1.000
_cell.angle_alpha   90.00
_cell.angle_beta   90.00
_cell.angle_gamma   90.00
#
_symmetry.space_group_name_H-M   'P 1'
#
loop_
_entity.id
_entity.type
_entity.pdbx_description
1 polymer ?
#
loop_
_entity_poly.entity_id
_entity_poly.type
_entity_poly.pdbx_seq_one_letter_code
_entity_poly.pdbx_strand_id
1 'polypeptide(L)' 'MKFERLLFLIIFISICSFCYAYYVKDNGKKIIVSKKVANTIDDIEIQEGESFTQQQIIDIIENSSGSTEEL' A
#
# COMPACT_ATOMS: atom_id res chain seq x y z
N MET A 1 -37.04 -10.29 -18.34
CA MET A 1 -36.42 -9.16 -19.08
C MET A 1 -36.12 -7.91 -18.24
N LYS A 2 -37.08 -7.18 -17.65
CA LYS A 2 -36.77 -5.95 -16.86
C LYS A 2 -36.07 -6.24 -15.53
N PHE A 3 -36.51 -7.28 -14.82
CA PHE A 3 -35.95 -7.66 -13.51
C PHE A 3 -34.54 -8.26 -13.62
N GLU A 4 -34.30 -9.09 -14.64
CA GLU A 4 -32.98 -9.67 -14.92
C GLU A 4 -31.95 -8.59 -15.27
N ARG A 5 -32.35 -7.55 -16.02
CA ARG A 5 -31.48 -6.40 -16.30
C ARG A 5 -31.14 -5.60 -15.06
N LEU A 6 -32.08 -5.46 -14.11
CA LEU A 6 -31.84 -4.79 -12.84
C LEU A 6 -30.86 -5.58 -11.97
N LEU A 7 -31.05 -6.90 -11.88
CA LEU A 7 -30.13 -7.80 -11.17
C LEU A 7 -28.71 -7.75 -11.76
N PHE A 8 -28.60 -7.76 -13.09
CA PHE A 8 -27.30 -7.64 -13.76
C PHE A 8 -26.58 -6.34 -13.42
N LEU A 9 -27.30 -5.21 -13.40
CA LEU A 9 -26.75 -3.91 -13.02
C LEU A 9 -26.24 -3.89 -11.58
N ILE A 10 -26.98 -4.47 -10.63
CA ILE A 10 -26.58 -4.52 -9.22
C ILE A 10 -25.31 -5.36 -9.06
N ILE A 11 -25.23 -6.51 -9.73
CA ILE A 11 -24.05 -7.38 -9.71
C ILE A 11 -22.85 -6.66 -10.34
N PHE A 12 -23.06 -5.99 -11.48
CA PHE A 12 -22.00 -5.26 -12.17
C PHE A 12 -21.45 -4.11 -11.32
N ILE A 13 -22.31 -3.30 -10.71
CA ILE A 13 -21.89 -2.20 -9.83
C ILE A 13 -21.11 -2.74 -8.61
N SER A 14 -21.55 -3.87 -8.04
CA SER A 14 -20.84 -4.53 -6.94
C SER A 14 -19.42 -4.93 -7.34
N ILE A 15 -19.26 -5.61 -8.49
CA ILE A 15 -17.95 -6.04 -9.01
C ILE A 15 -17.04 -4.83 -9.26
N CYS A 16 -17.57 -3.78 -9.90
CA CYS A 16 -16.80 -2.55 -10.14
C CYS A 16 -16.31 -1.89 -8.85
N SER A 17 -17.13 -1.88 -7.79
CA SER A 17 -16.76 -1.33 -6.48
C SER A 17 -15.60 -2.11 -5.84
N PHE A 18 -15.65 -3.46 -5.90
CA PHE A 18 -14.56 -4.30 -5.40
C PHE A 18 -13.26 -4.11 -6.18
N CYS A 19 -13.32 -4.00 -7.51
CA CYS A 19 -12.15 -3.72 -8.33
C CYS A 19 -11.51 -2.36 -8.01
N TYR A 20 -12.33 -1.32 -7.80
CA TYR A 20 -11.84 0.01 -7.42
C TYR A 20 -11.14 0.01 -6.06
N ALA A 21 -11.67 -0.70 -5.07
CA ALA A 21 -11.05 -0.82 -3.75
C ALA A 21 -9.66 -1.47 -3.78
N TYR A 22 -9.45 -2.47 -4.67
CA TYR A 22 -8.14 -3.09 -4.86
C TYR A 22 -7.17 -2.16 -5.61
N TYR A 23 -7.64 -1.41 -6.61
CA TYR A 23 -6.81 -0.47 -7.36
C TYR A 23 -6.32 0.70 -6.49
N VAL A 24 -7.12 1.18 -5.54
CA VAL A 24 -6.75 2.28 -4.65
C VAL A 24 -5.76 1.86 -3.56
N LYS A 25 -5.68 0.56 -3.23
CA LYS A 25 -4.77 0.06 -2.19
C LYS A 25 -3.32 -0.02 -2.68
N ASP A 26 -3.11 -0.34 -3.96
CA ASP A 26 -1.82 -0.25 -4.64
C ASP A 26 -1.64 1.14 -5.26
N ASN A 27 -1.57 2.16 -4.41
CA ASN A 27 -1.03 3.44 -4.85
C ASN A 27 0.46 3.19 -5.13
N GLY A 28 0.83 2.91 -6.39
CA GLY A 28 2.21 2.86 -6.91
C GLY A 28 2.93 4.21 -6.83
N LYS A 29 2.71 4.94 -5.74
CA LYS A 29 3.22 6.26 -5.45
C LYS A 29 4.66 6.06 -5.03
N LYS A 30 5.59 6.59 -5.84
CA LYS A 30 7.01 6.60 -5.53
C LYS A 30 7.23 7.23 -4.15
N ILE A 31 7.61 6.42 -3.17
CA ILE A 31 8.03 6.92 -1.85
C ILE A 31 9.43 7.48 -2.03
N ILE A 32 9.57 8.80 -1.92
CA ILE A 32 10.86 9.47 -2.02
C ILE A 32 11.51 9.39 -0.64
N VAL A 33 12.44 8.45 -0.47
CA VAL A 33 13.24 8.31 0.75
C VAL A 33 14.68 8.76 0.53
N SER A 34 15.37 9.13 1.61
CA SER A 34 16.81 9.36 1.55
C SER A 34 17.54 8.05 1.29
N LYS A 35 18.72 8.12 0.65
CA LYS A 35 19.55 6.95 0.33
C LYS A 35 19.92 6.12 1.57
N LYS A 36 20.08 6.77 2.73
CA LYS A 36 20.38 6.11 4.00
C LYS A 36 19.21 5.21 4.45
N VAL A 37 17.99 5.73 4.36
CA VAL A 37 16.78 5.00 4.78
C VAL A 37 16.47 3.86 3.81
N ALA A 38 16.68 4.07 2.50
CA ALA A 38 16.58 2.99 1.51
C ALA A 38 17.53 1.83 1.83
N ASN A 39 18.81 2.12 2.09
CA ASN A 39 19.78 1.09 2.46
C ASN A 39 19.38 0.35 3.74
N THR A 40 18.85 1.05 4.75
CA THR A 40 18.39 0.41 5.99
C THR A 40 17.21 -0.53 5.73
N ILE A 41 16.27 -0.16 4.86
CA ILE A 41 15.16 -1.03 4.49
C ILE A 41 15.68 -2.28 3.76
N ASP A 42 16.56 -2.09 2.77
CA ASP A 42 17.16 -3.20 2.02
C ASP A 42 17.93 -4.16 2.93
N ASP A 43 18.69 -3.64 3.91
CA ASP A 43 19.43 -4.46 4.87
C ASP A 43 18.48 -5.31 5.75
N ILE A 44 17.34 -4.76 6.15
CA ILE A 44 16.33 -5.49 6.93
C ILE A 44 15.63 -6.54 6.05
N GLU A 45 15.27 -6.22 4.80
CA GLU A 45 14.68 -7.20 3.87
C GLU A 45 15.63 -8.38 3.61
N ILE A 46 16.93 -8.11 3.47
CA ILE A 46 17.96 -9.15 3.32
C ILE A 46 18.07 -10.01 4.58
N GLN A 47 17.96 -9.41 5.77
CA GLN A 47 18.05 -10.12 7.04
C GLN A 47 16.82 -10.99 7.32
N GLU A 48 15.62 -10.51 7.04
CA GLU A 48 14.38 -11.24 7.27
C GLU A 48 14.03 -12.21 6.14
N GLY A 49 14.61 -12.02 4.95
CA GLY A 49 14.38 -12.87 3.78
C GLY A 49 12.99 -12.69 3.15
N GLU A 50 12.24 -11.67 3.59
CA GLU A 50 10.93 -11.30 3.09
C GLU A 50 10.93 -9.82 2.68
N SER A 51 10.18 -9.47 1.62
CA SER A 51 10.06 -8.08 1.18
C SER A 51 8.96 -7.37 1.96
N PHE A 52 9.24 -6.14 2.38
CA PHE A 52 8.28 -5.30 3.10
C PHE A 52 7.22 -4.73 2.16
N THR A 53 5.99 -4.69 2.67
CA THR A 53 4.91 -3.96 2.00
C THR A 53 5.13 -2.45 2.08
N GLN A 54 4.54 -1.69 1.15
CA GLN A 54 4.66 -0.23 1.14
C GLN A 54 4.21 0.42 2.46
N GLN A 55 3.18 -0.10 3.12
CA GLN A 55 2.75 0.37 4.45
C GLN A 55 3.84 0.17 5.51
N GLN A 56 4.49 -1.00 5.55
CA GLN A 56 5.57 -1.26 6.52
C GLN A 56 6.76 -0.34 6.30
N ILE A 57 7.10 -0.06 5.04
CA ILE A 57 8.14 0.91 4.68
C ILE A 57 7.77 2.32 5.20
N ILE A 58 6.53 2.75 5.01
CA ILE A 58 6.04 4.05 5.50
C ILE A 58 6.11 4.11 7.04
N ASP A 59 5.66 3.07 7.74
CA ASP A 59 5.68 3.00 9.20
C ASP A 59 7.12 3.05 9.76
N ILE A 60 8.08 2.41 9.08
CA ILE A 60 9.52 2.46 9.45
C ILE A 60 10.07 3.87 9.25
N ILE A 61 9.74 4.54 8.15
CA ILE A 61 10.18 5.91 7.87
C ILE A 61 9.61 6.88 8.90
N GLU A 62 8.31 6.78 9.20
CA GLU A 62 7.61 7.67 10.13
C GLU A 62 8.17 7.52 11.55
N ASN A 63 8.33 6.29 12.04
CA ASN A 63 8.96 6.03 13.35
C ASN A 63 10.44 6.44 13.40
N SER A 64 11.19 6.29 12.31
CA SER A 64 12.59 6.74 12.26
C SER A 64 12.70 8.27 12.27
N SER A 65 11.72 9.00 11.74
CA SER A 65 11.72 10.46 11.73
C SER A 65 11.30 11.08 13.07
N GLY A 66 10.44 10.41 13.85
CA GLY A 66 10.04 10.83 15.19
C GLY A 66 11.11 10.65 16.28
N SER A 67 12.20 9.91 15.99
CA SER A 67 13.31 9.68 16.93
C SER A 67 14.43 10.74 16.86
N THR A 68 14.21 11.86 16.15
CA THR A 68 15.24 12.91 15.95
C THR A 68 14.85 14.27 16.54
N GLU A 69 13.99 14.30 17.56
CA GLU A 69 13.69 15.52 18.35
C GLU A 69 14.23 15.50 19.79
N GLU A 70 15.01 14.49 20.19
CA GLU A 70 15.75 14.54 21.45
C GLU A 70 17.18 14.06 21.24
N LEU A 71 18.11 15.03 21.10
CA LEU A 71 19.43 15.10 21.72
C LEU A 71 20.19 16.35 21.24
#